data_AF-A0A7K0D6D3-F1
#
_entry.id   AF-A0A7K0D6D3-F1
#
_cell.length_a   1.000
_cell.length_b   1.000
_cell.length_c   1.000
_cell.angle_alpha   90.00
_cell.angle_beta   90.00
_cell.angle_gamma   90.00
#
_symmetry.space_group_name_H-M   'P 1'
#
loop_
_entity.id
_entity.type
_entity.pdbx_description
1 polymer ?
#
loop_
_entity_poly.entity_id
_entity_poly.type
_entity_poly.pdbx_seq_one_letter_code
_entity_poly.pdbx_strand_id
1 'polypeptide(L)'
;MNVVFRGAGVLRVDPADRTILRLLRDRDRDGIPSEVVLRDGSRLLIFNISWGYDPAAVSAQVTTNISPSIGGVSVDVFTTDTVVAINDPETGAPLLAVA
;
A
#
# COMPACT_ATOMS: atom_id res chain seq x y z
N MET A 1 -3.07 30.71 27.17
CA MET A 1 -3.48 29.31 26.97
C MET A 1 -2.36 28.64 26.19
N ASN A 2 -1.51 27.86 26.86
CA ASN A 2 -0.34 27.24 26.24
C ASN A 2 -0.68 25.78 25.95
N VAL A 3 -0.74 25.41 24.67
CA VAL A 3 -0.84 24.02 24.24
C VAL A 3 0.57 23.47 24.12
N VAL A 4 0.89 22.47 24.94
CA VAL A 4 2.16 21.74 24.89
C VAL A 4 1.91 20.46 24.10
N PHE A 5 2.44 20.37 22.87
CA PHE A 5 2.52 19.10 22.15
C PHE A 5 3.71 18.32 22.71
N ARG A 6 3.45 17.29 23.52
CA ARG A 6 4.47 16.27 23.82
C ARG A 6 4.73 15.50 22.54
N GLY A 7 5.93 15.62 21.99
CA GLY A 7 6.35 14.88 20.80
C GLY A 7 6.20 13.38 21.04
N ALA A 8 5.33 12.74 20.26
CA ALA A 8 5.36 11.30 20.10
C ALA A 8 6.75 10.92 19.58
N GLY A 9 7.35 9.89 20.17
CA GLY A 9 8.65 9.38 19.74
C GLY A 9 8.68 9.15 18.23
N VAL A 10 9.86 9.24 17.62
CA VAL A 10 10.04 9.03 16.18
C VAL A 10 9.64 7.58 15.86
N LEU A 11 8.40 7.36 15.42
CA LEU A 11 7.97 6.08 14.88
C LEU A 11 8.77 5.85 13.60
N ARG A 12 9.58 4.79 13.60
CA ARG A 12 10.36 4.40 12.43
C ARG A 12 9.43 3.69 11.46
N VAL A 13 9.15 4.34 10.34
CA VAL A 13 8.52 3.71 9.18
C VAL A 13 9.40 2.58 8.70
N ASP A 14 8.80 1.41 8.45
CA ASP A 14 9.49 0.24 7.94
C ASP A 14 10.14 0.56 6.57
N PRO A 15 11.40 0.18 6.31
CA PRO A 15 12.01 0.32 4.98
C PRO A 15 11.19 -0.31 3.84
N ALA A 16 10.46 -1.40 4.10
CA ALA A 16 9.59 -2.06 3.13
C ALA A 16 8.41 -1.18 2.71
N ASP A 17 7.83 -0.42 3.65
CA ASP A 17 6.67 0.44 3.43
C ASP A 17 6.91 1.44 2.29
N ARG A 18 8.04 2.16 2.32
CA ARG A 18 8.39 3.09 1.23
C ARG A 18 8.60 2.39 -0.11
N THR A 19 9.11 1.16 -0.10
CA THR A 19 9.35 0.39 -1.32
C THR A 19 8.02 -0.06 -1.94
N ILE A 20 7.09 -0.54 -1.11
CA ILE A 20 5.73 -0.90 -1.51
C ILE A 20 5.01 0.32 -2.10
N LEU A 21 4.99 1.44 -1.37
CA LEU A 21 4.30 2.64 -1.82
C LEU A 21 4.90 3.20 -3.10
N ARG A 22 6.22 3.14 -3.27
CA ARG A 22 6.87 3.51 -4.53
C ARG A 22 6.44 2.60 -5.66
N LEU A 23 6.49 1.29 -5.49
CA LEU A 23 6.09 0.34 -6.53
C LEU A 23 4.61 0.50 -6.95
N LEU A 24 3.72 0.70 -5.99
CA LEU A 24 2.27 0.83 -6.25
C LEU A 24 1.86 2.23 -6.73
N ARG A 25 2.64 3.26 -6.40
CA ARG A 25 2.42 4.64 -6.87
C ARG A 25 3.18 4.95 -8.15
N ASP A 26 4.26 4.22 -8.44
CA ASP A 26 5.22 4.63 -9.47
C ASP A 26 4.49 4.86 -10.78
N ARG A 27 4.78 6.00 -11.37
CA ARG A 27 4.05 6.52 -12.53
C ARG A 27 4.13 5.60 -13.75
N ASP A 28 5.08 4.67 -13.76
CA ASP A 28 5.22 3.65 -14.79
C ASP A 28 4.18 2.52 -14.64
N ARG A 29 3.44 2.47 -13.53
CA ARG A 29 2.39 1.47 -13.26
C ARG A 29 1.03 2.06 -12.91
N ASP A 30 0.84 3.38 -13.01
CA ASP A 30 -0.48 3.98 -12.83
C ASP A 30 -1.44 3.46 -13.92
N GLY A 31 -2.46 2.72 -13.51
CA GLY A 31 -3.38 2.02 -14.42
C GLY A 31 -2.91 0.64 -14.90
N ILE A 32 -1.69 0.20 -14.55
CA ILE A 32 -1.22 -1.17 -14.80
C ILE A 32 -1.57 -2.04 -13.58
N PRO A 33 -2.27 -3.17 -13.72
CA PRO A 33 -2.70 -3.98 -12.58
C PRO A 33 -1.54 -4.70 -11.89
N SER A 34 -1.58 -4.77 -10.56
CA SER A 34 -0.71 -5.61 -9.71
C SER A 34 -1.56 -6.59 -8.93
N GLU A 35 -1.04 -7.80 -8.68
CA GLU A 35 -1.56 -8.65 -7.62
C GLU A 35 -0.81 -8.31 -6.32
N VAL A 36 -1.53 -7.87 -5.28
CA VAL A 36 -1.00 -7.71 -3.93
C VAL A 36 -1.46 -8.88 -3.07
N VAL A 37 -0.50 -9.60 -2.51
CA VAL A 37 -0.74 -10.73 -1.60
C VAL A 37 -0.58 -10.25 -0.17
N LEU A 38 -1.60 -10.50 0.65
CA LEU A 38 -1.63 -10.13 2.06
C LEU A 38 -1.33 -11.34 2.97
N ARG A 39 -0.95 -11.06 4.23
CA ARG A 39 -0.61 -12.07 5.25
C ARG A 39 -1.74 -13.03 5.58
N ASP A 40 -3.00 -12.61 5.40
CA ASP A 40 -4.18 -13.46 5.60
C ASP A 40 -4.44 -14.41 4.40
N GLY A 41 -3.61 -14.34 3.36
CA GLY A 41 -3.75 -15.10 2.13
C GLY A 41 -4.63 -14.42 1.07
N SER A 42 -5.21 -13.26 1.38
CA SER A 42 -5.99 -12.48 0.42
C SER A 42 -5.11 -12.01 -0.74
N ARG A 43 -5.71 -11.98 -1.94
CA ARG A 43 -5.06 -11.54 -3.18
C ARG A 43 -5.91 -10.44 -3.81
N LEU A 44 -5.33 -9.25 -3.92
CA LEU A 44 -6.03 -8.06 -4.39
C LEU A 44 -5.49 -7.65 -5.76
N LEU A 45 -6.38 -7.45 -6.73
CA LEU A 45 -6.04 -6.86 -8.01
C LEU A 45 -6.15 -5.33 -7.91
N ILE A 46 -5.02 -4.64 -8.05
CA ILE A 46 -4.91 -3.20 -7.77
C ILE A 46 -4.32 -2.47 -8.96
N PHE A 47 -4.99 -1.41 -9.39
CA PHE A 47 -4.58 -0.56 -10.52
C PHE A 47 -4.10 0.82 -10.10
N ASN A 48 -4.56 1.31 -8.94
CA ASN A 48 -4.15 2.57 -8.33
C ASN A 48 -4.44 2.53 -6.83
N ILE A 49 -3.86 3.50 -6.11
CA ILE A 49 -4.03 3.63 -4.67
C ILE A 49 -4.17 5.09 -4.23
N SER A 50 -4.90 5.31 -3.14
CA SER A 50 -4.57 6.40 -2.20
C SER A 50 -3.94 5.79 -0.95
N TRP A 51 -3.15 6.61 -0.26
CA TRP A 51 -2.50 6.19 0.97
C TRP A 51 -2.27 7.36 1.93
N GLY A 52 -2.12 7.03 3.20
CA GLY A 52 -1.76 7.98 4.24
C GLY A 52 -1.15 7.28 5.45
N TYR A 53 -0.40 8.03 6.24
CA TYR A 53 0.06 7.59 7.55
C TYR A 53 -0.88 8.14 8.62
N ASP A 54 -1.27 7.28 9.56
CA ASP A 54 -1.74 7.74 10.86
C ASP A 54 -0.51 8.20 11.68
N PRO A 55 -0.53 9.38 12.32
CA PRO A 55 0.54 9.83 13.22
C PRO A 55 0.93 8.82 14.31
N ALA A 56 0.06 7.88 14.65
CA ALA A 56 0.30 6.80 15.60
C ALA A 56 0.71 5.45 14.95
N ALA A 57 0.70 5.33 13.62
CA ALA A 57 1.01 4.09 12.91
C ALA A 57 2.45 4.06 12.35
N VAL A 58 2.97 2.83 12.19
CA VAL A 58 4.29 2.56 11.60
C VAL A 58 4.22 2.18 10.11
N SER A 59 3.02 1.83 9.64
CA SER A 59 2.71 1.44 8.26
C SER A 59 1.67 2.40 7.66
N ALA A 60 1.73 2.59 6.35
CA ALA A 60 0.70 3.35 5.65
C ALA A 60 -0.59 2.55 5.53
N GLN A 61 -1.73 3.22 5.71
CA GLN A 61 -3.03 2.72 5.28
C GLN A 61 -3.17 2.99 3.78
N VAL A 62 -3.63 1.98 3.04
CA VAL A 62 -3.80 1.99 1.59
C VAL A 62 -5.25 1.70 1.26
N THR A 63 -5.82 2.50 0.35
CA THR A 63 -7.14 2.25 -0.26
C THR A 63 -6.95 2.04 -1.75
N THR A 64 -7.52 0.96 -2.28
CA THR A 64 -7.29 0.52 -3.66
C THR A 64 -8.32 1.06 -4.64
N ASN A 65 -7.95 1.16 -5.92
CA ASN A 65 -8.86 1.33 -7.05
C ASN A 65 -9.81 2.54 -6.95
N ILE A 66 -9.31 3.64 -6.40
CA ILE A 66 -10.05 4.87 -6.14
C ILE A 66 -10.32 5.72 -7.39
N SER A 67 -9.63 5.48 -8.50
CA SER A 67 -9.86 6.24 -9.74
C SER A 67 -11.21 5.87 -10.37
N PRO A 68 -12.12 6.84 -10.62
CA PRO A 68 -13.44 6.58 -11.20
C PRO A 68 -13.41 5.99 -12.62
N SER A 69 -12.29 6.12 -13.32
CA SER A 69 -12.09 5.58 -14.67
C SER A 69 -11.96 4.06 -14.71
N ILE A 70 -11.75 3.40 -13.58
CA ILE A 70 -11.61 1.94 -13.48
C ILE A 70 -12.90 1.36 -12.92
N GLY A 71 -13.77 0.90 -13.83
CA GLY A 71 -15.07 0.35 -13.47
C GLY A 71 -15.02 -1.14 -13.10
N GLY A 72 -15.94 -1.57 -12.23
CA GLY A 72 -16.19 -2.99 -11.95
C GLY A 72 -15.15 -3.68 -11.05
N VAL A 73 -14.26 -2.92 -10.41
CA VAL A 73 -13.23 -3.43 -9.51
C VAL A 73 -13.59 -3.12 -8.05
N SER A 74 -13.18 -4.00 -7.14
CA SER A 74 -13.36 -3.80 -5.71
C SER A 74 -12.47 -2.67 -5.17
N VAL A 75 -12.98 -1.97 -4.17
CA VAL A 75 -12.22 -1.04 -3.34
C VAL A 75 -11.97 -1.72 -2.00
N ASP A 76 -10.70 -1.89 -1.66
CA ASP A 76 -10.23 -2.56 -0.47
C ASP A 76 -9.33 -1.63 0.34
N VAL A 77 -9.23 -1.91 1.65
CA VAL A 77 -8.36 -1.17 2.57
C VAL A 77 -7.44 -2.15 3.28
N PHE A 78 -6.14 -1.86 3.28
CA PHE A 78 -5.13 -2.63 4.00
C PHE A 78 -4.02 -1.72 4.52
N THR A 79 -3.10 -2.26 5.30
CA THR A 79 -1.88 -1.56 5.73
C THR A 79 -0.65 -2.20 5.10
N THR A 80 0.36 -1.42 4.72
CA THR A 80 1.54 -1.94 4.01
C THR A 80 2.30 -3.02 4.79
N ASP A 81 2.20 -3.04 6.12
CA ASP A 81 2.79 -4.13 6.91
C ASP A 81 2.12 -5.46 6.61
N THR A 82 0.84 -5.53 6.22
CA THR A 82 0.18 -6.81 5.91
C THR A 82 0.56 -7.37 4.54
N VAL A 83 1.32 -6.66 3.72
CA VAL A 83 1.76 -7.11 2.40
C VAL A 83 2.89 -8.13 2.52
N VAL A 84 2.77 -9.26 1.83
CA VAL A 84 3.83 -10.29 1.75
C VAL A 84 4.48 -10.36 0.38
N ALA A 85 3.74 -10.04 -0.69
CA ALA A 85 4.27 -10.01 -2.04
C ALA A 85 3.46 -9.08 -2.93
N ILE A 86 4.11 -8.59 -3.98
CA ILE A 86 3.48 -7.89 -5.09
C ILE A 86 3.96 -8.58 -6.37
N ASN A 87 3.01 -9.05 -7.19
CA ASN A 87 3.28 -9.82 -8.39
C ASN A 87 2.68 -9.14 -9.62
N ASP A 88 3.26 -9.46 -10.77
CA ASP A 88 2.63 -9.23 -12.06
C ASP A 88 1.43 -10.19 -12.19
N PRO A 89 0.20 -9.68 -12.39
CA PRO A 89 -1.00 -10.51 -12.35
C PRO A 89 -1.17 -11.37 -13.62
N GLU A 90 -0.50 -11.04 -14.72
CA GLU A 90 -0.59 -11.80 -15.97
C GLU A 90 0.37 -13.00 -15.95
N THR A 91 1.58 -12.79 -15.44
CA THR A 91 2.66 -13.78 -15.47
C THR A 91 2.86 -14.50 -14.14
N GLY A 92 2.37 -13.93 -13.03
CA GLY A 92 2.66 -14.38 -11.66
C GLY A 92 4.10 -14.10 -11.21
N ALA A 93 4.89 -13.37 -12.00
CA ALA A 93 6.27 -13.06 -11.66
C ALA A 93 6.34 -12.08 -10.48
N PRO A 94 7.29 -12.25 -9.53
CA PRO A 94 7.42 -11.35 -8.39
C PRO A 94 7.95 -9.98 -8.84
N LEU A 95 7.21 -8.93 -8.49
CA LEU A 95 7.66 -7.54 -8.59
C LEU A 95 8.34 -7.10 -7.29
N LEU A 96 7.86 -7.59 -6.15
CA LEU A 96 8.45 -7.40 -4.83
C LEU A 96 8.08 -8.57 -3.91
N ALA A 97 9.07 -9.09 -3.18
CA ALA A 97 8.84 -9.97 -2.04
C ALA A 97 9.15 -9.21 -0.74
N VAL A 98 8.26 -9.32 0.24
CA VAL A 98 8.40 -8.66 1.55
C VAL A 98 8.68 -9.75 2.59
N ALA A 99 9.81 -9.62 3.30
CA ALA A 99 10.27 -10.58 4.30
C ALA A 99 9.52 -10.45 5.64
#